data_AF-X1BFH3-F1
#
_entry.id   AF-X1BFH3-F1
#
_cell.length_a   1.000
_cell.length_b   1.000
_cell.length_c   1.000
_cell.angle_alpha   90.00
_cell.angle_beta   90.00
_cell.angle_gamma   90.00
#
_symmetry.space_group_name_H-M   'P 1'
#
loop_
_entity.id
_entity.type
_entity.pdbx_description
1 polymer ?
#
loop_
_entity_poly.entity_id
_entity_poly.type
_entity_poly.pdbx_seq_one_letter_code
_entity_poly.pdbx_strand_id
1 'polypeptide(L)'
;TGMGLERLVAIMQNVESVFDTDLYNEIIKEIERLSNKKFGISSDLGRSFRITADHLKGATFLISDGVFPSNEGRGYVLRRIIRRAITNGKSLGIKDEFITKISEIVINIMSSVYPELKDKRDYILDVLETEEKKFYKTLIEGTKILEENIKQLKKLKKSVIPGDIAFKLYDTYGFPIDLTKNIANKYDFTTDTETYRTYMEEQKNRSRSVKGFFDKDEEALKLYSSIVKGKKIKFVGYEKDFVKTDVVGIISKGVEVQKVSNGDEAEIIISETPFYAEKGGQVGDIGHIVSETGEFSVDNTFPIDDILNSHQGKVIDGEIKIGQIVEAKIDIKNRISISKNHTATHLLHWALRTVLGDHVNQSGSLVEAGRLRFDFTHHLSLSNEQREKVENLVNKMIFANHDVRAYITTLD
;
A
#
# COMPACT_ATOMS: atom_id res chain seq x y z
N THR A 1 -21.30 7.84 -20.72
CA THR A 1 -22.06 9.01 -20.21
C THR A 1 -21.93 9.04 -18.70
N GLY A 2 -22.07 10.20 -18.06
CA GLY A 2 -22.04 10.32 -16.59
C GLY A 2 -23.19 11.21 -16.11
N MET A 3 -24.12 10.64 -15.35
CA MET A 3 -25.25 11.35 -14.74
C MET A 3 -25.22 11.09 -13.24
N GLY A 4 -25.10 12.13 -12.44
CA GLY A 4 -25.03 11.99 -10.97
C GLY A 4 -26.39 11.64 -10.40
N LEU A 5 -26.55 10.41 -9.92
CA LEU A 5 -27.82 9.89 -9.40
C LEU A 5 -28.36 10.76 -8.27
N GLU A 6 -27.54 11.14 -7.30
CA GLU A 6 -27.95 11.95 -6.16
C GLU A 6 -28.46 13.34 -6.58
N ARG A 7 -27.92 13.91 -7.66
CA ARG A 7 -28.40 15.18 -8.21
C ARG A 7 -29.75 15.02 -8.89
N LEU A 8 -29.95 13.92 -9.62
CA LEU A 8 -31.24 13.60 -10.22
C LEU A 8 -32.31 13.41 -9.14
N VAL A 9 -31.97 12.68 -8.06
CA VAL A 9 -32.86 12.47 -6.91
C VAL A 9 -33.25 13.79 -6.25
N ALA A 10 -32.31 14.72 -6.07
CA ALA A 10 -32.62 16.05 -5.53
C ALA A 10 -33.62 16.82 -6.40
N ILE A 11 -33.48 16.76 -7.73
CA ILE A 11 -34.43 17.36 -8.68
C ILE A 11 -35.80 16.68 -8.58
N MET A 12 -35.83 15.34 -8.54
CA MET A 12 -37.07 14.56 -8.46
C MET A 12 -37.85 14.79 -7.16
N GLN A 13 -37.13 14.99 -6.05
CA GLN A 13 -37.71 15.28 -4.74
C GLN A 13 -37.99 16.78 -4.54
N ASN A 14 -37.68 17.62 -5.53
CA ASN A 14 -37.86 19.08 -5.49
C ASN A 14 -37.19 19.72 -4.26
N VAL A 15 -35.94 19.32 -3.98
CA VAL A 15 -35.13 19.86 -2.88
C VAL A 15 -33.89 20.59 -3.40
N GLU A 16 -33.42 21.59 -2.63
CA GLU A 16 -32.31 22.46 -3.04
C GLU A 16 -30.93 21.78 -2.96
N SER A 17 -30.81 20.73 -2.14
CA SER A 17 -29.53 20.03 -1.95
C SER A 17 -29.70 18.51 -1.91
N VAL A 18 -28.64 17.80 -2.32
CA VAL A 18 -28.54 16.34 -2.16
C VAL A 18 -28.67 15.92 -0.69
N PHE A 19 -28.30 16.79 0.25
CA PHE A 19 -28.37 16.52 1.69
C PHE A 19 -29.78 16.61 2.27
N ASP A 20 -30.73 17.15 1.52
CA ASP A 20 -32.15 17.22 1.90
C ASP A 20 -32.94 16.02 1.38
N THR A 21 -32.30 15.15 0.58
CA THR A 21 -32.93 13.93 0.04
C THR A 21 -33.10 12.87 1.13
N ASP A 22 -34.01 11.93 0.90
CA ASP A 22 -34.19 10.72 1.73
C ASP A 22 -32.88 9.94 1.99
N LEU A 23 -31.95 9.92 1.04
CA LEU A 23 -30.62 9.29 1.18
C LEU A 23 -29.76 9.88 2.31
N TYR A 24 -29.98 11.15 2.68
CA TYR A 24 -29.19 11.85 3.70
C TYR A 24 -30.01 12.30 4.91
N ASN A 25 -31.34 12.39 4.79
CA ASN A 25 -32.20 12.96 5.81
C ASN A 25 -32.07 12.23 7.17
N GLU A 26 -32.07 10.90 7.18
CA GLU A 26 -31.90 10.12 8.42
C GLU A 26 -30.49 10.29 9.02
N ILE A 27 -29.46 10.35 8.17
CA ILE A 27 -28.06 10.60 8.58
C ILE A 27 -27.96 11.97 9.25
N ILE A 28 -28.52 13.00 8.64
CA ILE A 28 -28.49 14.38 9.14
C ILE A 28 -29.27 14.50 10.45
N LYS A 29 -30.46 13.90 10.54
CA LYS A 29 -31.26 13.86 11.79
C LYS A 29 -30.51 13.23 12.95
N GLU A 30 -29.76 12.16 12.70
CA GLU A 30 -28.94 11.55 13.75
C GLU A 30 -27.81 12.47 14.18
N ILE A 31 -27.15 13.17 13.25
CA ILE A 31 -26.15 14.19 13.60
C ILE A 31 -26.79 15.34 14.41
N GLU A 32 -28.01 15.77 14.08
CA GLU A 32 -28.73 16.80 14.85
C GLU A 32 -28.96 16.32 16.28
N ARG A 33 -29.43 15.08 16.44
CA ARG A 33 -29.70 14.45 17.74
C ARG A 33 -28.45 14.34 18.60
N LEU A 34 -27.34 13.90 18.01
CA LEU A 34 -26.07 13.72 18.70
C LEU A 34 -25.38 15.04 19.06
N SER A 35 -25.52 16.06 18.21
CA SER A 35 -24.90 17.37 18.41
C SER A 35 -25.76 18.36 19.19
N ASN A 36 -27.06 18.09 19.34
CA ASN A 36 -28.07 19.02 19.83
C ASN A 36 -28.06 20.37 19.08
N LYS A 37 -27.79 20.32 17.77
CA LYS A 37 -27.78 21.48 16.87
C LYS A 37 -28.67 21.21 15.66
N LYS A 38 -29.19 22.28 15.06
CA LYS A 38 -30.01 22.19 13.85
C LYS A 38 -29.18 22.33 12.58
N PHE A 39 -29.51 21.50 11.60
CA PHE A 39 -28.97 21.59 10.26
C PHE A 39 -29.58 22.77 9.52
N GLY A 40 -28.73 23.61 8.95
CA GLY A 40 -29.14 24.67 8.04
C GLY A 40 -28.18 24.73 6.87
N ILE A 41 -28.68 24.55 5.64
CA ILE A 41 -27.88 24.36 4.43
C ILE A 41 -26.84 25.49 4.22
N SER A 42 -27.23 26.74 4.48
CA SER A 42 -26.40 27.93 4.26
C SER A 42 -25.57 28.36 5.48
N SER A 43 -25.64 27.61 6.59
CA SER A 43 -24.89 27.94 7.81
C SER A 43 -23.49 27.33 7.79
N ASP A 44 -22.54 27.97 8.50
CA ASP A 44 -21.21 27.42 8.74
C ASP A 44 -21.28 26.05 9.46
N LEU A 45 -22.28 25.86 10.33
CA LEU A 45 -22.57 24.57 10.96
C LEU A 45 -23.00 23.54 9.92
N GLY A 46 -23.84 23.93 8.95
CA GLY A 46 -24.31 23.08 7.87
C GLY A 46 -23.18 22.45 7.06
N ARG A 47 -22.07 23.16 6.87
CA ARG A 47 -20.87 22.58 6.26
C ARG A 47 -20.32 21.38 7.05
N SER A 48 -20.26 21.49 8.38
CA SER A 48 -19.76 20.41 9.23
C SER A 48 -20.69 19.19 9.22
N PHE A 49 -22.01 19.42 9.20
CA PHE A 49 -23.01 18.37 9.02
C PHE A 49 -22.81 17.61 7.70
N ARG A 50 -22.74 18.35 6.58
CA ARG A 50 -22.54 17.75 5.24
C ARG A 50 -21.26 16.94 5.15
N ILE A 51 -20.15 17.48 5.64
CA ILE A 51 -18.86 16.78 5.64
C ILE A 51 -18.94 15.50 6.47
N THR A 52 -19.56 15.57 7.65
CA THR A 52 -19.70 14.40 8.53
C THR A 52 -20.54 13.31 7.87
N ALA A 53 -21.70 13.66 7.33
CA ALA A 53 -22.61 12.72 6.67
C ALA A 53 -21.97 12.07 5.43
N ASP A 54 -21.45 12.89 4.50
CA ASP A 54 -20.87 12.42 3.24
C ASP A 54 -19.63 11.54 3.46
N HIS A 55 -18.73 11.96 4.35
CA HIS A 55 -17.50 11.22 4.58
C HIS A 55 -17.73 9.90 5.33
N LEU A 56 -18.74 9.83 6.22
CA LEU A 56 -19.09 8.55 6.86
C LEU A 56 -19.83 7.62 5.90
N LYS A 57 -20.68 8.15 5.01
CA LYS A 57 -21.23 7.36 3.90
C LYS A 57 -20.09 6.79 3.04
N GLY A 58 -19.18 7.63 2.56
CA GLY A 58 -18.03 7.20 1.76
C GLY A 58 -17.11 6.21 2.48
N ALA A 59 -16.82 6.43 3.77
CA ALA A 59 -15.99 5.52 4.57
C ALA A 59 -16.64 4.14 4.73
N THR A 60 -17.97 4.10 4.95
CA THR A 60 -18.74 2.85 5.08
C THR A 60 -18.59 2.00 3.81
N PHE A 61 -18.77 2.60 2.63
CA PHE A 61 -18.61 1.90 1.34
C PHE A 61 -17.16 1.45 1.10
N LEU A 62 -16.19 2.34 1.32
CA LEU A 62 -14.78 1.99 1.10
C LEU A 62 -14.33 0.81 1.98
N ILE A 63 -14.80 0.75 3.22
CA ILE A 63 -14.48 -0.37 4.12
C ILE A 63 -15.18 -1.65 3.64
N SER A 64 -16.43 -1.56 3.20
CA SER A 64 -17.14 -2.68 2.58
C SER A 64 -16.39 -3.24 1.37
N ASP A 65 -15.79 -2.38 0.56
CA ASP A 65 -14.96 -2.75 -0.60
C ASP A 65 -13.57 -3.30 -0.21
N GLY A 66 -13.28 -3.43 1.08
CA GLY A 66 -12.03 -4.00 1.60
C GLY A 66 -10.89 -2.98 1.77
N VAL A 67 -11.16 -1.67 1.66
CA VAL A 67 -10.16 -0.65 1.98
C VAL A 67 -10.02 -0.51 3.49
N PHE A 68 -8.78 -0.46 3.97
CA PHE A 68 -8.47 -0.36 5.39
C PHE A 68 -7.67 0.92 5.73
N PRO A 69 -7.94 1.63 6.86
CA PRO A 69 -7.19 2.82 7.25
C PRO A 69 -5.68 2.59 7.44
N SER A 70 -4.86 3.16 6.56
CA SER A 70 -3.39 3.00 6.59
C SER A 70 -2.65 4.34 6.48
N ASN A 71 -1.32 4.32 6.54
CA ASN A 71 -0.50 5.52 6.35
C ASN A 71 -0.31 5.90 4.87
N GLU A 72 -0.67 5.03 3.92
CA GLU A 72 -0.32 5.17 2.50
C GLU A 72 -1.44 4.74 1.55
N GLY A 73 -1.34 5.17 0.29
CA GLY A 73 -2.25 4.74 -0.78
C GLY A 73 -3.73 5.02 -0.49
N ARG A 74 -4.61 4.05 -0.81
CA ARG A 74 -6.06 4.18 -0.62
C ARG A 74 -6.44 4.22 0.86
N GLY A 75 -5.71 3.49 1.71
CA GLY A 75 -5.95 3.46 3.15
C GLY A 75 -5.66 4.80 3.83
N TYR A 76 -4.69 5.56 3.33
CA TYR A 76 -4.46 6.94 3.76
C TYR A 76 -5.67 7.85 3.46
N VAL A 77 -6.25 7.72 2.26
CA VAL A 77 -7.44 8.51 1.88
C VAL A 77 -8.62 8.16 2.79
N LEU A 78 -8.88 6.87 3.01
CA LEU A 78 -9.93 6.39 3.92
C LEU A 78 -9.73 6.93 5.33
N ARG A 79 -8.52 6.80 5.89
CA ARG A 79 -8.17 7.35 7.20
C ARG A 79 -8.44 8.85 7.26
N ARG A 80 -8.06 9.59 6.23
CA ARG A 80 -8.24 11.04 6.15
C ARG A 80 -9.71 11.45 6.19
N ILE A 81 -10.58 10.77 5.44
CA ILE A 81 -12.01 11.10 5.42
C ILE A 81 -12.69 10.74 6.75
N ILE A 82 -12.34 9.61 7.38
CA ILE A 82 -12.83 9.22 8.71
C ILE A 82 -12.46 10.28 9.74
N ARG A 83 -11.17 10.64 9.83
CA ARG A 83 -10.69 11.65 10.77
C ARG A 83 -11.32 13.02 10.53
N ARG A 84 -11.57 13.38 9.27
CA ARG A 84 -12.25 14.62 8.91
C ARG A 84 -13.72 14.60 9.33
N ALA A 85 -14.42 13.48 9.20
CA ALA A 85 -15.77 13.32 9.74
C ALA A 85 -15.79 13.46 11.26
N ILE A 86 -14.91 12.74 11.98
CA ILE A 86 -14.79 12.83 13.44
C ILE A 86 -14.54 14.28 13.86
N THR A 87 -13.60 14.96 13.20
CA THR A 87 -13.25 16.36 13.50
C THR A 87 -14.44 17.30 13.34
N ASN A 88 -15.23 17.16 12.28
CA ASN A 88 -16.41 17.99 12.05
C ASN A 88 -17.56 17.63 13.00
N GLY A 89 -17.75 16.35 13.35
CA GLY A 89 -18.69 15.96 14.40
C GLY A 89 -18.33 16.55 15.77
N LYS A 90 -17.05 16.51 16.15
CA LYS A 90 -16.58 17.14 17.40
C LYS A 90 -16.73 18.67 17.38
N SER A 91 -16.53 19.34 16.23
CA SER A 91 -16.76 20.79 16.12
C SER A 91 -18.24 21.16 16.28
N LEU A 92 -19.15 20.25 15.92
CA LEU A 92 -20.57 20.38 16.20
C LEU A 92 -20.91 20.20 17.68
N GLY A 93 -20.02 19.62 18.49
CA GLY A 93 -20.20 19.45 19.94
C GLY A 93 -20.54 18.02 20.36
N ILE A 94 -20.46 17.05 19.43
CA ILE A 94 -20.64 15.63 19.75
C ILE A 94 -19.49 15.19 20.66
N LYS A 95 -19.79 14.67 21.85
CA LYS A 95 -18.77 14.30 22.85
C LYS A 95 -18.34 12.85 22.75
N ASP A 96 -19.31 11.95 22.61
CA ASP A 96 -19.07 10.50 22.61
C ASP A 96 -18.65 9.98 21.24
N GLU A 97 -18.31 8.69 21.20
CA GLU A 97 -18.14 7.92 19.96
C GLU A 97 -19.48 7.88 19.20
N PHE A 98 -19.41 8.16 17.90
CA PHE A 98 -20.60 8.43 17.11
C PHE A 98 -20.56 7.93 15.67
N ILE A 99 -19.38 7.63 15.13
CA ILE A 99 -19.30 7.34 13.70
C ILE A 99 -19.91 5.97 13.35
N THR A 100 -19.87 5.01 14.28
CA THR A 100 -20.52 3.70 14.14
C THR A 100 -22.04 3.85 14.07
N LYS A 101 -22.64 4.71 14.92
CA LYS A 101 -24.09 4.99 14.90
C LYS A 101 -24.55 5.58 13.57
N ILE A 102 -23.75 6.49 13.00
CA ILE A 102 -24.06 7.08 11.70
C ILE A 102 -23.89 6.05 10.58
N SER A 103 -22.81 5.26 10.62
CA SER A 103 -22.53 4.26 9.60
C SER A 103 -23.55 3.11 9.61
N GLU A 104 -24.10 2.78 10.78
CA GLU A 104 -25.24 1.87 10.93
C GLU A 104 -26.46 2.35 10.13
N ILE A 105 -26.78 3.64 10.20
CA ILE A 105 -27.87 4.24 9.43
C ILE A 105 -27.58 4.15 7.93
N VAL A 106 -26.34 4.41 7.51
CA VAL A 106 -25.92 4.25 6.12
C VAL A 106 -26.14 2.82 5.63
N ILE A 107 -25.72 1.82 6.42
CA ILE A 107 -25.91 0.40 6.09
C ILE A 107 -27.40 0.08 5.96
N ASN A 108 -28.24 0.57 6.87
CA ASN A 108 -29.68 0.32 6.83
C ASN A 108 -30.35 0.93 5.59
N ILE A 109 -30.03 2.17 5.22
CA ILE A 109 -30.58 2.84 4.04
C ILE A 109 -30.16 2.12 2.75
N MET A 110 -28.89 1.71 2.66
CA MET A 110 -28.29 1.29 1.39
C MET A 110 -28.30 -0.23 1.18
N SER A 111 -28.44 -1.05 2.22
CA SER A 111 -28.29 -2.52 2.14
C SER A 111 -29.31 -3.24 1.26
N SER A 112 -30.44 -2.61 0.95
CA SER A 112 -31.43 -3.18 0.01
C SER A 112 -30.90 -3.30 -1.42
N VAL A 113 -30.02 -2.37 -1.81
CA VAL A 113 -29.38 -2.31 -3.14
C VAL A 113 -27.94 -2.81 -3.09
N TYR A 114 -27.29 -2.68 -1.93
CA TYR A 114 -25.89 -3.04 -1.68
C TYR A 114 -25.81 -4.08 -0.53
N PRO A 115 -26.20 -5.35 -0.75
CA PRO A 115 -26.26 -6.37 0.29
C PRO A 115 -24.93 -6.59 1.03
N GLU A 116 -23.80 -6.35 0.36
CA GLU A 116 -22.46 -6.47 0.92
C GLU A 116 -22.24 -5.59 2.15
N LEU A 117 -22.95 -4.44 2.25
CA LEU A 117 -22.90 -3.58 3.44
C LEU A 117 -23.47 -4.27 4.67
N LYS A 118 -24.52 -5.08 4.47
CA LYS A 118 -25.14 -5.86 5.54
C LYS A 118 -24.28 -7.07 5.88
N ASP A 119 -23.77 -7.77 4.88
CA ASP A 119 -22.92 -8.95 5.07
C ASP A 119 -21.62 -8.61 5.81
N LYS A 120 -21.05 -7.43 5.54
CA LYS A 120 -19.81 -6.94 6.17
C LYS A 120 -20.05 -5.95 7.31
N ARG A 121 -21.29 -5.84 7.81
CA ARG A 121 -21.68 -4.84 8.81
C ARG A 121 -20.73 -4.81 10.02
N ASP A 122 -20.54 -5.96 10.67
CA ASP A 122 -19.75 -6.03 11.89
C ASP A 122 -18.29 -5.66 11.64
N TYR A 123 -17.73 -6.08 10.50
CA TYR A 123 -16.38 -5.68 10.07
C TYR A 123 -16.28 -4.16 9.84
N ILE A 124 -17.26 -3.56 9.17
CA ILE A 124 -17.28 -2.11 8.90
C ILE A 124 -17.30 -1.33 10.22
N LEU A 125 -18.18 -1.71 11.14
CA LEU A 125 -18.32 -1.04 12.43
C LEU A 125 -17.07 -1.20 13.30
N ASP A 126 -16.46 -2.38 13.34
CA ASP A 126 -15.25 -2.64 14.13
C ASP A 126 -14.03 -1.84 13.63
N VAL A 127 -13.86 -1.75 12.30
CA VAL A 127 -12.82 -0.90 11.69
C VAL A 127 -13.02 0.57 12.05
N LEU A 128 -14.26 1.06 11.97
CA LEU A 128 -14.60 2.44 12.29
C LEU A 128 -14.41 2.73 13.79
N GLU A 129 -14.90 1.86 14.67
CA GLU A 129 -14.75 1.98 16.12
C GLU A 129 -13.28 2.02 16.52
N THR A 130 -12.48 1.12 15.96
CA THR A 130 -11.04 1.07 16.20
C THR A 130 -10.33 2.37 15.77
N GLU A 131 -10.64 2.90 14.59
CA GLU A 131 -10.05 4.15 14.12
C GLU A 131 -10.56 5.36 14.93
N GLU A 132 -11.85 5.38 15.34
CA GLU A 132 -12.40 6.44 16.18
C GLU A 132 -11.70 6.48 17.54
N LYS A 133 -11.56 5.34 18.22
CA LYS A 133 -10.86 5.21 19.51
C LYS A 133 -9.39 5.63 19.41
N LYS A 134 -8.69 5.15 18.37
CA LYS A 134 -7.29 5.49 18.12
C LYS A 134 -7.13 6.99 17.88
N PHE A 135 -8.01 7.57 17.07
CA PHE A 135 -7.95 8.98 16.75
C PHE A 135 -8.37 9.86 17.94
N TYR A 136 -9.31 9.42 18.77
CA TYR A 136 -9.71 10.15 19.97
C TYR A 136 -8.54 10.39 20.93
N LYS A 137 -7.67 9.39 21.12
CA LYS A 137 -6.44 9.55 21.90
C LYS A 137 -5.51 10.61 21.28
N THR A 138 -5.30 10.53 19.97
CA THR A 138 -4.55 11.54 19.20
C THR A 138 -5.13 12.95 19.35
N LEU A 139 -6.46 13.09 19.33
CA LEU A 139 -7.14 14.38 19.49
C LEU A 139 -6.86 14.99 20.87
N ILE A 140 -6.99 14.22 21.95
CA ILE A 140 -6.74 14.70 23.31
C ILE A 140 -5.30 15.20 23.46
N GLU A 141 -4.33 14.37 23.05
CA GLU A 141 -2.91 14.69 23.17
C GLU A 141 -2.54 15.90 22.31
N GLY A 142 -2.96 15.92 21.04
CA GLY A 142 -2.65 17.01 20.11
C GLY A 142 -3.33 18.34 20.49
N THR A 143 -4.58 18.31 20.98
CA THR A 143 -5.25 19.52 21.47
C THR A 143 -4.54 20.10 22.68
N LYS A 144 -4.10 19.27 23.64
CA LYS A 144 -3.35 19.74 24.80
C LYS A 144 -2.04 20.41 24.39
N ILE A 145 -1.27 19.78 23.49
CA ILE A 145 -0.01 20.33 22.97
C ILE A 145 -0.27 21.66 22.26
N LEU A 146 -1.31 21.73 21.43
CA LEU A 146 -1.65 22.95 20.70
C LEU A 146 -2.02 24.10 21.64
N GLU A 147 -2.86 23.84 22.64
CA GLU A 147 -3.25 24.85 23.64
C GLU A 147 -2.06 25.36 24.46
N GLU A 148 -1.12 24.48 24.82
CA GLU A 148 0.13 24.86 25.49
C GLU A 148 0.99 25.77 24.61
N ASN A 149 1.15 25.44 23.33
CA ASN A 149 1.87 26.27 22.36
C ASN A 149 1.18 27.63 22.16
N ILE A 150 -0.15 27.67 22.07
CA ILE A 150 -0.91 28.92 21.98
C ILE A 150 -0.67 29.78 23.23
N LYS A 151 -0.68 29.20 24.44
CA LYS A 151 -0.40 29.94 25.68
C LYS A 151 1.01 30.54 25.67
N GLN A 152 2.01 29.81 25.19
CA GLN A 152 3.38 30.31 25.07
C GLN A 152 3.49 31.42 24.03
N LEU A 153 2.88 31.26 22.86
CA LEU A 153 2.88 32.28 21.80
C LEU A 153 2.16 33.56 22.24
N LYS A 154 1.07 33.45 23.01
CA LYS A 154 0.40 34.60 23.64
C LYS A 154 1.33 35.37 24.58
N LYS A 155 2.12 34.69 25.40
CA LYS A 155 3.16 35.34 26.25
C LYS A 155 4.20 36.10 25.41
N LEU A 156 4.53 35.58 24.23
CA LEU A 156 5.45 36.18 23.27
C LEU A 156 4.79 37.22 22.35
N LYS A 157 3.51 37.57 22.58
CA LYS A 157 2.71 38.49 21.74
C LYS A 157 2.67 38.10 20.25
N LYS A 158 2.71 36.80 19.95
CA LYS A 158 2.51 36.24 18.60
C LYS A 158 1.07 35.76 18.45
N SER A 159 0.55 35.79 17.22
CA SER A 159 -0.81 35.35 16.84
C SER A 159 -0.82 34.34 15.67
N VAL A 160 0.36 33.80 15.33
CA VAL A 160 0.52 32.80 14.27
C VAL A 160 1.13 31.56 14.89
N ILE A 161 0.53 30.40 14.63
CA ILE A 161 1.12 29.08 14.92
C ILE A 161 2.14 28.78 13.81
N PRO A 162 3.43 28.63 14.14
CA PRO A 162 4.48 28.25 13.21
C PRO A 162 4.20 26.93 12.48
N GLY A 163 4.62 26.87 11.20
CA GLY A 163 4.39 25.71 10.34
C GLY A 163 5.12 24.44 10.77
N ASP A 164 6.27 24.56 11.44
CA ASP A 164 7.01 23.44 12.06
C ASP A 164 6.24 22.83 13.24
N ILE A 165 5.57 23.65 14.06
CA ILE A 165 4.70 23.17 15.15
C ILE A 165 3.49 22.46 14.57
N ALA A 166 2.86 23.04 13.55
CA ALA A 166 1.75 22.40 12.85
C ALA A 166 2.17 21.09 12.17
N PHE A 167 3.36 21.05 11.59
CA PHE A 167 3.94 19.86 10.98
C PHE A 167 4.24 18.79 12.04
N LYS A 168 4.84 19.15 13.19
CA LYS A 168 5.10 18.23 14.29
C LYS A 168 3.80 17.64 14.87
N LEU A 169 2.77 18.46 15.03
CA LEU A 169 1.43 18.00 15.43
C LEU A 169 0.89 16.94 14.46
N TYR A 170 1.05 17.17 13.17
CA TYR A 170 0.64 16.22 12.13
C TYR A 170 1.51 14.95 12.10
N ASP A 171 2.82 15.11 11.97
CA ASP A 171 3.78 14.03 11.71
C ASP A 171 3.99 13.14 12.93
N THR A 172 4.25 13.75 14.09
CA THR A 172 4.56 13.01 15.32
C THR A 172 3.31 12.50 16.01
N TYR A 173 2.24 13.32 16.05
CA TYR A 173 1.06 13.03 16.85
C TYR A 173 -0.17 12.63 16.03
N GLY A 174 -0.12 12.74 14.69
CA GLY A 174 -1.24 12.41 13.81
C GLY A 174 -2.37 13.45 13.84
N PHE A 175 -2.11 14.65 14.36
CA PHE A 175 -3.10 15.70 14.59
C PHE A 175 -3.36 16.52 13.31
N PRO A 176 -4.58 16.51 12.75
CA PRO A 176 -4.83 17.09 11.43
C PRO A 176 -4.68 18.62 11.41
N ILE A 177 -4.07 19.14 10.34
CA ILE A 177 -3.91 20.59 10.10
C ILE A 177 -5.24 21.35 10.12
N ASP A 178 -6.34 20.75 9.65
CA ASP A 178 -7.67 21.36 9.68
C ASP A 178 -8.14 21.61 11.13
N LEU A 179 -7.83 20.70 12.04
CA LEU A 179 -8.15 20.87 13.45
C LEU A 179 -7.23 21.90 14.12
N THR A 180 -5.94 21.91 13.76
CA THR A 180 -5.01 22.97 14.18
C THR A 180 -5.57 24.34 13.83
N LYS A 181 -6.00 24.55 12.58
CA LYS A 181 -6.63 25.81 12.12
C LYS A 181 -7.90 26.15 12.90
N ASN A 182 -8.79 25.16 13.07
CA ASN A 182 -10.07 25.39 13.75
C ASN A 182 -9.88 25.78 15.23
N ILE A 183 -8.95 25.14 15.94
CA ILE A 183 -8.64 25.47 17.32
C ILE A 183 -7.90 26.82 17.39
N ALA A 184 -6.94 27.07 16.50
CA ALA A 184 -6.24 28.35 16.40
C ALA A 184 -7.22 29.52 16.30
N ASN A 185 -8.18 29.42 15.38
CA ASN A 185 -9.18 30.46 15.16
C ASN A 185 -10.03 30.74 16.41
N LYS A 186 -10.34 29.74 17.25
CA LYS A 186 -11.06 29.95 18.52
C LYS A 186 -10.28 30.81 19.52
N TYR A 187 -8.96 30.89 19.38
CA TYR A 187 -8.08 31.67 20.23
C TYR A 187 -7.57 32.95 19.56
N ASP A 188 -8.13 33.33 18.41
CA ASP A 188 -7.71 34.45 17.55
C ASP A 188 -6.30 34.27 16.96
N PHE A 189 -5.92 33.01 16.67
CA PHE A 189 -4.67 32.65 16.03
C PHE A 189 -4.89 32.19 14.59
N THR A 190 -3.88 32.42 13.75
CA THR A 190 -3.77 31.81 12.41
C THR A 190 -2.72 30.70 12.42
N THR A 191 -2.67 29.88 11.36
CA THR A 191 -1.67 28.81 11.20
C THR A 191 -0.89 29.05 9.92
N ASP A 192 0.43 28.98 9.99
CA ASP A 192 1.31 29.08 8.82
C ASP A 192 1.23 27.79 7.99
N THR A 193 0.43 27.85 6.93
CA THR A 193 0.19 26.71 6.04
C THR A 193 1.25 26.53 4.97
N GLU A 194 1.98 27.59 4.62
CA GLU A 194 3.00 27.51 3.56
C GLU A 194 4.21 26.75 4.09
N THR A 195 4.74 27.14 5.25
CA THR A 195 5.85 26.43 5.88
C THR A 195 5.47 24.98 6.24
N TYR A 196 4.22 24.72 6.65
CA TYR A 196 3.72 23.35 6.82
C TYR A 196 3.83 22.52 5.53
N ARG A 197 3.45 23.09 4.36
CA ARG A 197 3.53 22.38 3.08
C ARG A 197 4.98 22.09 2.69
N THR A 198 5.89 23.03 2.90
CA THR A 198 7.32 22.80 2.64
C THR A 198 7.84 21.58 3.41
N TYR A 199 7.54 21.47 4.71
CA TYR A 199 7.94 20.30 5.51
C TYR A 199 7.31 18.98 5.04
N MET A 200 6.05 19.02 4.58
CA MET A 200 5.40 17.84 3.98
C MET A 200 6.10 17.38 2.69
N GLU A 201 6.58 18.30 1.86
CA GLU A 201 7.31 17.97 0.63
C GLU A 201 8.70 17.40 0.95
N GLU A 202 9.42 18.00 1.90
CA GLU A 202 10.72 17.48 2.37
C GLU A 202 10.60 16.06 2.90
N GLN A 203 9.59 15.76 3.71
CA GLN A 203 9.32 14.42 4.21
C GLN A 203 9.09 13.42 3.06
N LYS A 204 8.26 13.79 2.08
CA LYS A 204 7.95 12.96 0.92
C LYS A 204 9.19 12.66 0.07
N ASN A 205 10.11 13.62 -0.04
CA ASN A 205 11.37 13.45 -0.78
C ASN A 205 12.36 12.54 -0.04
N ARG A 206 12.45 12.63 1.29
CA ARG A 206 13.29 11.73 2.12
C ARG A 206 12.87 10.26 2.04
N SER A 207 11.57 9.98 1.87
CA SER A 207 11.06 8.61 1.67
C SER A 207 11.38 8.03 0.28
N ARG A 208 11.65 8.88 -0.72
CA ARG A 208 12.01 8.47 -2.08
C ARG A 208 13.49 8.17 -2.24
N SER A 209 14.35 8.83 -1.48
CA SER A 209 15.81 8.67 -1.53
C SER A 209 16.36 7.35 -0.96
N VAL A 210 15.50 6.42 -0.52
CA VAL A 210 15.88 5.11 0.05
C VAL A 210 15.69 3.95 -0.95
N LYS A 211 15.10 4.19 -2.12
CA LYS A 211 15.07 3.21 -3.22
C LYS A 211 16.38 3.31 -4.01
N GLY A 212 17.08 2.17 -4.10
CA GLY A 212 18.51 2.07 -4.40
C GLY A 212 18.97 2.57 -5.78
N PHE A 213 20.29 2.55 -5.92
CA PHE A 213 21.16 2.97 -7.03
C PHE A 213 20.84 2.44 -8.46
N PHE A 214 19.74 1.73 -8.67
CA PHE A 214 19.41 1.02 -9.90
C PHE A 214 17.93 1.21 -10.26
N ASP A 215 17.51 2.48 -10.41
CA ASP A 215 16.20 2.77 -10.95
C ASP A 215 16.15 2.39 -12.43
N LYS A 216 15.02 1.83 -12.87
CA LYS A 216 14.71 1.55 -14.28
C LYS A 216 14.42 2.87 -15.01
N ASP A 217 15.43 3.72 -15.12
CA ASP A 217 15.31 4.95 -15.90
C ASP A 217 15.12 4.62 -17.38
N GLU A 218 14.44 5.51 -18.10
CA GLU A 218 14.08 5.33 -19.51
C GLU A 218 15.31 5.05 -20.40
N GLU A 219 16.48 5.57 -20.01
CA GLU A 219 17.76 5.32 -20.69
C GLU A 219 18.25 3.88 -20.51
N ALA A 220 18.11 3.30 -19.31
CA ALA A 220 18.47 1.91 -19.07
C ALA A 220 17.61 0.97 -19.92
N LEU A 221 16.28 1.19 -19.97
CA LEU A 221 15.37 0.41 -20.81
C LEU A 221 15.72 0.49 -22.31
N LYS A 222 16.17 1.66 -22.78
CA LYS A 222 16.64 1.84 -24.17
C LYS A 222 17.92 1.03 -24.44
N LEU A 223 18.87 1.04 -23.50
CA LEU A 223 20.10 0.25 -23.60
C LEU A 223 19.78 -1.24 -23.71
N TYR A 224 19.00 -1.79 -22.77
CA TYR A 224 18.59 -3.20 -22.83
C TYR A 224 17.90 -3.55 -24.15
N SER A 225 16.95 -2.73 -24.58
CA SER A 225 16.22 -2.91 -25.84
C SER A 225 17.16 -2.95 -27.06
N SER A 226 18.20 -2.12 -27.09
CA SER A 226 19.20 -2.15 -28.16
C SER A 226 20.05 -3.42 -28.17
N ILE A 227 20.44 -3.92 -26.99
CA ILE A 227 21.25 -5.13 -26.84
C ILE A 227 20.49 -6.36 -27.33
N VAL A 228 19.19 -6.44 -27.02
CA VAL A 228 18.36 -7.62 -27.33
C VAL A 228 17.66 -7.55 -28.69
N LYS A 229 17.73 -6.41 -29.38
CA LYS A 229 17.05 -6.21 -30.67
C LYS A 229 17.46 -7.27 -31.68
N GLY A 230 16.49 -8.05 -32.16
CA GLY A 230 16.70 -9.10 -33.15
C GLY A 230 17.28 -10.40 -32.59
N LYS A 231 17.50 -10.49 -31.27
CA LYS A 231 17.95 -11.70 -30.59
C LYS A 231 16.77 -12.44 -29.98
N LYS A 232 16.82 -13.78 -29.99
CA LYS A 232 15.79 -14.60 -29.34
C LYS A 232 16.22 -14.87 -27.90
N ILE A 233 15.41 -14.41 -26.96
CA ILE A 233 15.64 -14.61 -25.53
C ILE A 233 14.51 -15.48 -24.98
N LYS A 234 14.87 -16.51 -24.23
CA LYS A 234 13.93 -17.52 -23.74
C LYS A 234 14.27 -17.94 -22.32
N PHE A 235 13.28 -17.85 -21.43
CA PHE A 235 13.33 -18.50 -20.13
C PHE A 235 13.00 -19.99 -20.27
N VAL A 236 13.89 -20.86 -19.75
CA VAL A 236 13.75 -22.33 -19.76
C VAL A 236 13.77 -22.94 -18.35
N GLY A 237 13.81 -22.11 -17.32
CA GLY A 237 13.99 -22.51 -15.92
C GLY A 237 12.83 -23.26 -15.27
N TYR A 238 11.72 -23.46 -15.98
CA TYR A 238 10.64 -24.36 -15.56
C TYR A 238 10.96 -25.83 -15.79
N GLU A 239 11.82 -26.13 -16.77
CA GLU A 239 12.11 -27.49 -17.23
C GLU A 239 13.59 -27.84 -17.03
N LYS A 240 14.46 -26.84 -16.99
CA LYS A 240 15.91 -27.01 -16.98
C LYS A 240 16.55 -26.18 -15.87
N ASP A 241 17.43 -26.82 -15.11
CA ASP A 241 18.30 -26.14 -14.13
C ASP A 241 19.66 -25.73 -14.74
N PHE A 242 19.89 -26.12 -16.00
CA PHE A 242 21.14 -25.95 -16.73
C PHE A 242 20.89 -25.80 -18.23
N VAL A 243 21.67 -24.93 -18.89
CA VAL A 243 21.64 -24.81 -20.36
C VAL A 243 22.99 -24.37 -20.92
N LYS A 244 23.31 -24.83 -22.14
CA LYS A 244 24.36 -24.23 -22.98
C LYS A 244 23.73 -23.16 -23.86
N THR A 245 24.25 -21.94 -23.80
CA THR A 245 23.68 -20.75 -24.46
C THR A 245 24.76 -19.77 -24.85
N ASP A 246 24.44 -18.80 -25.70
CA ASP A 246 25.33 -17.70 -26.05
C ASP A 246 25.14 -16.50 -25.11
N VAL A 247 26.24 -15.80 -24.83
CA VAL A 247 26.23 -14.46 -24.23
C VAL A 247 25.83 -13.44 -25.30
N VAL A 248 24.72 -12.76 -25.09
CA VAL A 248 24.20 -11.77 -26.05
C VAL A 248 24.51 -10.34 -25.68
N GLY A 249 24.84 -10.08 -24.42
CA GLY A 249 25.15 -8.73 -23.96
C GLY A 249 25.88 -8.76 -22.62
N ILE A 250 26.75 -7.79 -22.42
CA ILE A 250 27.44 -7.56 -21.15
C ILE A 250 27.34 -6.07 -20.87
N ILE A 251 26.86 -5.72 -19.68
CA ILE A 251 26.76 -4.33 -19.23
C ILE A 251 27.64 -4.19 -18.00
N SER A 252 28.54 -3.21 -18.01
CA SER A 252 29.34 -2.86 -16.83
C SER A 252 29.30 -1.35 -16.66
N LYS A 253 29.08 -0.90 -15.41
CA LYS A 253 28.96 0.53 -15.07
C LYS A 253 27.93 1.28 -15.95
N GLY A 254 26.82 0.62 -16.28
CA GLY A 254 25.71 1.20 -17.05
C GLY A 254 25.94 1.32 -18.56
N VAL A 255 27.00 0.75 -19.12
CA VAL A 255 27.27 0.75 -20.56
C VAL A 255 27.53 -0.66 -21.09
N GLU A 256 27.16 -0.92 -22.35
CA GLU A 256 27.48 -2.19 -23.01
C GLU A 256 28.99 -2.29 -23.27
N VAL A 257 29.59 -3.41 -22.89
CA VAL A 257 31.01 -3.71 -23.07
C VAL A 257 31.19 -5.04 -23.80
N GLN A 258 32.25 -5.18 -24.58
CA GLN A 258 32.51 -6.42 -25.33
C GLN A 258 32.99 -7.58 -24.45
N LYS A 259 33.59 -7.27 -23.29
CA LYS A 259 34.14 -8.26 -22.37
C LYS A 259 34.26 -7.73 -20.94
N VAL A 260 34.30 -8.65 -19.99
CA VAL A 260 34.61 -8.41 -18.56
C VAL A 260 35.63 -9.43 -18.07
N SER A 261 36.50 -9.02 -17.16
CA SER A 261 37.63 -9.82 -16.65
C SER A 261 37.49 -10.09 -15.15
N ASN A 262 38.32 -10.99 -14.61
CA ASN A 262 38.34 -11.34 -13.19
C ASN A 262 38.28 -10.10 -12.27
N GLY A 263 37.31 -10.10 -11.36
CA GLY A 263 37.03 -9.03 -10.41
C GLY A 263 36.02 -7.98 -10.90
N ASP A 264 35.68 -7.95 -12.19
CA ASP A 264 34.70 -7.01 -12.73
C ASP A 264 33.28 -7.39 -12.30
N GLU A 265 32.54 -6.40 -11.80
CA GLU A 265 31.09 -6.46 -11.62
C GLU A 265 30.38 -6.09 -12.93
N ALA A 266 29.38 -6.89 -13.28
CA ALA A 266 28.65 -6.72 -14.52
C ALA A 266 27.25 -7.34 -14.47
N GLU A 267 26.50 -7.09 -15.52
CA GLU A 267 25.28 -7.78 -15.89
C GLU A 267 25.51 -8.56 -17.18
N ILE A 268 25.22 -9.85 -17.16
CA ILE A 268 25.31 -10.72 -18.33
C ILE A 268 23.90 -11.03 -18.83
N ILE A 269 23.70 -10.92 -20.14
CA ILE A 269 22.46 -11.32 -20.81
C ILE A 269 22.80 -12.52 -21.71
N ILE A 270 22.01 -13.58 -21.61
CA ILE A 270 22.16 -14.84 -22.37
C ILE A 270 20.89 -15.17 -23.15
N SER A 271 21.01 -15.87 -24.28
CA SER A 271 19.88 -16.23 -25.16
C SER A 271 18.85 -17.16 -24.49
N GLU A 272 19.31 -18.23 -23.83
CA GLU A 272 18.44 -19.13 -23.06
C GLU A 272 18.87 -19.10 -21.60
N THR A 273 17.95 -18.87 -20.68
CA THR A 273 18.27 -18.78 -19.25
C THR A 273 17.43 -19.71 -18.39
N PRO A 274 18.05 -20.53 -17.51
CA PRO A 274 17.36 -21.27 -16.47
C PRO A 274 17.07 -20.42 -15.23
N PHE A 275 17.65 -19.21 -15.12
CA PHE A 275 17.54 -18.34 -13.97
C PHE A 275 16.18 -17.61 -13.98
N TYR A 276 15.39 -17.84 -12.94
CA TYR A 276 14.15 -17.14 -12.67
C TYR A 276 14.50 -15.76 -12.13
N ALA A 277 13.94 -14.74 -12.75
CA ALA A 277 14.15 -13.36 -12.34
C ALA A 277 13.25 -12.98 -11.15
N GLU A 278 13.72 -12.05 -10.33
CA GLU A 278 12.98 -11.53 -9.18
C GLU A 278 11.58 -11.06 -9.60
N LYS A 279 10.52 -11.70 -9.09
CA LYS A 279 9.14 -11.35 -9.45
C LYS A 279 8.17 -11.76 -8.35
N GLY A 280 7.19 -10.90 -8.08
CA GLY A 280 6.11 -11.20 -7.12
C GLY A 280 6.59 -11.37 -5.67
N GLY A 281 7.70 -10.73 -5.29
CA GLY A 281 8.33 -10.86 -3.98
C GLY A 281 9.32 -12.02 -3.86
N GLN A 282 9.41 -12.89 -4.86
CA GLN A 282 10.43 -13.92 -4.93
C GLN A 282 11.75 -13.35 -5.47
N VAL A 283 12.85 -13.55 -4.74
CA VAL A 283 14.20 -13.17 -5.16
C VAL A 283 14.64 -13.95 -6.40
N GLY A 284 15.48 -13.34 -7.23
CA GLY A 284 16.03 -13.97 -8.42
C GLY A 284 16.97 -15.12 -8.08
N ASP A 285 17.18 -16.02 -9.02
CA ASP A 285 18.14 -17.08 -8.81
C ASP A 285 19.57 -16.61 -8.81
N ILE A 286 20.37 -17.39 -8.08
CA ILE A 286 21.82 -17.32 -8.02
C ILE A 286 22.40 -18.56 -8.69
N GLY A 287 23.67 -18.49 -9.05
CA GLY A 287 24.36 -19.60 -9.72
C GLY A 287 25.59 -19.14 -10.46
N HIS A 288 25.94 -19.85 -11.53
CA HIS A 288 27.17 -19.64 -12.27
C HIS A 288 26.91 -19.63 -13.78
N ILE A 289 27.64 -18.77 -14.48
CA ILE A 289 27.76 -18.76 -15.94
C ILE A 289 29.23 -19.03 -16.26
N VAL A 290 29.50 -20.21 -16.81
CA VAL A 290 30.86 -20.73 -17.03
C VAL A 290 31.15 -20.80 -18.52
N SER A 291 32.32 -20.34 -18.94
CA SER A 291 32.82 -20.46 -20.30
C SER A 291 34.14 -21.23 -20.31
N GLU A 292 34.68 -21.51 -21.50
CA GLU A 292 36.05 -22.07 -21.61
C GLU A 292 37.13 -21.10 -21.10
N THR A 293 36.84 -19.80 -21.01
CA THR A 293 37.83 -18.75 -20.70
C THR A 293 37.58 -18.04 -19.39
N GLY A 294 36.51 -18.35 -18.66
CA GLY A 294 36.21 -17.68 -17.40
C GLY A 294 34.91 -18.15 -16.74
N GLU A 295 34.69 -17.68 -15.53
CA GLU A 295 33.55 -18.00 -14.69
C GLU A 295 32.95 -16.73 -14.08
N PHE A 296 31.63 -16.61 -14.18
CA PHE A 296 30.86 -15.51 -13.62
C PHE A 296 29.90 -16.04 -12.56
N SER A 297 30.02 -15.53 -11.34
CA SER A 297 29.09 -15.77 -10.23
C SER A 297 27.88 -14.85 -10.41
N VAL A 298 26.69 -15.43 -10.49
CA VAL A 298 25.42 -14.70 -10.52
C VAL A 298 24.92 -14.56 -9.09
N ASP A 299 24.88 -13.33 -8.60
CA ASP A 299 24.45 -13.00 -7.24
C ASP A 299 22.96 -12.66 -7.17
N ASN A 300 22.36 -12.19 -8.28
CA ASN A 300 20.92 -12.04 -8.43
C ASN A 300 20.50 -12.02 -9.91
N THR A 301 19.25 -12.37 -10.20
CA THR A 301 18.67 -12.30 -11.53
C THR A 301 17.48 -11.35 -11.53
N PHE A 302 17.50 -10.30 -12.36
CA PHE A 302 16.48 -9.27 -12.41
C PHE A 302 15.65 -9.30 -13.70
N PRO A 303 14.35 -8.97 -13.64
CA PRO A 303 13.55 -8.83 -14.83
C PRO A 303 13.80 -7.44 -15.42
N ILE A 304 14.21 -7.37 -16.68
CA ILE A 304 14.28 -6.12 -17.41
C ILE A 304 12.88 -5.77 -17.93
N ASP A 305 12.25 -6.72 -18.62
CA ASP A 305 10.84 -6.72 -19.02
C ASP A 305 10.17 -8.08 -18.66
N ASP A 306 9.02 -8.40 -19.26
CA ASP A 306 8.31 -9.65 -18.96
C ASP A 306 9.01 -10.93 -19.45
N ILE A 307 9.97 -10.82 -20.37
CA ILE A 307 10.65 -11.95 -21.04
C ILE A 307 12.16 -11.94 -20.77
N LEU A 308 12.75 -10.75 -20.64
CA LEU A 308 14.18 -10.53 -20.52
C LEU A 308 14.66 -10.55 -19.08
N ASN A 309 15.59 -11.45 -18.79
CA ASN A 309 16.27 -11.54 -17.52
C ASN A 309 17.72 -11.06 -17.65
N SER A 310 18.17 -10.27 -16.68
CA SER A 310 19.56 -9.86 -16.52
C SER A 310 20.20 -10.58 -15.34
N HIS A 311 21.44 -11.05 -15.50
CA HIS A 311 22.17 -11.82 -14.51
C HIS A 311 23.25 -10.92 -13.90
N GLN A 312 22.99 -10.37 -12.71
CA GLN A 312 23.90 -9.49 -12.01
C GLN A 312 24.89 -10.30 -11.17
N GLY A 313 26.16 -9.89 -11.18
CA GLY A 313 27.18 -10.49 -10.34
C GLY A 313 28.58 -10.08 -10.75
N LYS A 314 29.54 -10.99 -10.62
CA LYS A 314 30.96 -10.70 -10.83
C LYS A 314 31.71 -11.85 -11.50
N VAL A 315 32.74 -11.50 -12.27
CA VAL A 315 33.69 -12.48 -12.80
C VAL A 315 34.59 -12.94 -11.66
N ILE A 316 34.63 -14.24 -11.39
CA ILE A 316 35.46 -14.84 -10.32
C ILE A 316 36.72 -15.51 -10.87
N ASP A 317 36.73 -15.82 -12.17
CA ASP A 317 37.92 -16.32 -12.87
C ASP A 317 37.89 -15.95 -14.36
N GLY A 318 39.06 -15.71 -14.95
CA GLY A 318 39.22 -15.50 -16.40
C GLY A 318 38.50 -14.28 -16.99
N GLU A 319 37.92 -14.43 -18.17
CA GLU A 319 37.12 -13.40 -18.87
C GLU A 319 35.89 -13.98 -19.59
N ILE A 320 34.82 -13.18 -19.68
CA ILE A 320 33.60 -13.49 -20.44
C ILE A 320 33.42 -12.45 -21.55
N LYS A 321 33.04 -12.91 -22.76
CA LYS A 321 32.86 -12.07 -23.95
C LYS A 321 31.47 -12.21 -24.57
N ILE A 322 31.00 -11.13 -25.21
CA ILE A 322 29.80 -11.20 -26.06
C ILE A 322 30.05 -12.18 -27.21
N GLY A 323 29.05 -13.01 -27.52
CA GLY A 323 29.09 -14.04 -28.57
C GLY A 323 29.71 -15.37 -28.12
N GLN A 324 30.16 -15.47 -26.87
CA GLN A 324 30.74 -16.69 -26.33
C GLN A 324 29.65 -17.70 -25.92
N ILE A 325 29.92 -18.98 -26.17
CA ILE A 325 29.10 -20.08 -25.64
C ILE A 325 29.44 -20.29 -24.16
N VAL A 326 28.42 -20.32 -23.33
CA VAL A 326 28.51 -20.50 -21.88
C VAL A 326 27.56 -21.58 -21.40
N GLU A 327 27.96 -22.22 -20.31
CA GLU A 327 27.18 -23.11 -19.48
C GLU A 327 26.57 -22.33 -18.31
N ALA A 328 25.26 -22.12 -18.36
CA ALA A 328 24.51 -21.37 -17.35
C ALA A 328 23.81 -22.38 -16.40
N LYS A 329 24.12 -22.32 -15.10
CA LYS A 329 23.67 -23.27 -14.07
C LYS A 329 23.18 -22.55 -12.82
N ILE A 330 21.95 -22.84 -12.39
CA ILE A 330 21.40 -22.29 -11.15
C ILE A 330 21.87 -23.07 -9.91
N ASP A 331 21.83 -22.44 -8.74
CA ASP A 331 21.87 -23.15 -7.47
C ASP A 331 20.51 -23.83 -7.19
N ILE A 332 20.46 -25.14 -7.47
CA ILE A 332 19.26 -25.98 -7.29
C ILE A 332 18.79 -26.00 -5.82
N LYS A 333 19.72 -26.02 -4.85
CA LYS A 333 19.34 -26.06 -3.43
C LYS A 333 18.67 -24.75 -3.03
N ASN A 334 19.23 -23.63 -3.49
CA ASN A 334 18.65 -22.31 -3.28
C ASN A 334 17.26 -22.20 -3.93
N ARG A 335 17.13 -22.59 -5.21
CA ARG A 335 15.85 -22.59 -5.94
C ARG A 335 14.78 -23.40 -5.20
N ILE A 336 15.08 -24.63 -4.79
CA ILE A 336 14.12 -25.49 -4.07
C ILE A 336 13.68 -24.85 -2.75
N SER A 337 14.61 -24.25 -2.00
CA SER A 337 14.32 -23.54 -0.75
C SER A 337 13.34 -22.38 -0.99
N ILE A 338 13.60 -21.57 -2.02
CA ILE A 338 12.73 -20.47 -2.43
C ILE A 338 11.36 -20.99 -2.88
N SER A 339 11.31 -22.03 -3.71
CA SER A 339 10.04 -22.62 -4.19
C SER A 339 9.17 -23.12 -3.04
N LYS A 340 9.75 -23.74 -2.00
CA LYS A 340 9.01 -24.13 -0.79
C LYS A 340 8.39 -22.92 -0.10
N ASN A 341 9.16 -21.85 0.07
CA ASN A 341 8.67 -20.61 0.66
C ASN A 341 7.60 -19.95 -0.21
N HIS A 342 7.71 -20.01 -1.53
CA HIS A 342 6.70 -19.51 -2.45
C HIS A 342 5.37 -20.25 -2.28
N THR A 343 5.40 -21.59 -2.26
CA THR A 343 4.19 -22.39 -2.00
C THR A 343 3.63 -22.09 -0.61
N ALA A 344 4.50 -21.94 0.40
CA ALA A 344 4.09 -21.56 1.75
C ALA A 344 3.40 -20.19 1.80
N THR A 345 3.78 -19.23 0.95
CA THR A 345 3.08 -17.94 0.81
C THR A 345 1.61 -18.12 0.45
N HIS A 346 1.31 -18.99 -0.51
CA HIS A 346 -0.08 -19.26 -0.94
C HIS A 346 -0.88 -19.93 0.18
N LEU A 347 -0.28 -20.92 0.85
CA LEU A 347 -0.91 -21.59 1.99
C LEU A 347 -1.16 -20.63 3.15
N LEU A 348 -0.20 -19.76 3.45
CA LEU A 348 -0.30 -18.76 4.51
C LEU A 348 -1.42 -17.76 4.20
N HIS A 349 -1.51 -17.28 2.95
CA HIS A 349 -2.56 -16.37 2.54
C HIS A 349 -3.96 -17.02 2.67
N TRP A 350 -4.11 -18.25 2.21
CA TRP A 350 -5.35 -19.02 2.37
C TRP A 350 -5.72 -19.23 3.84
N ALA A 351 -4.75 -19.62 4.68
CA ALA A 351 -4.97 -19.86 6.10
C ALA A 351 -5.37 -18.57 6.84
N LEU A 352 -4.72 -17.44 6.53
CA LEU A 352 -5.06 -16.14 7.09
C LEU A 352 -6.49 -15.73 6.70
N ARG A 353 -6.89 -15.88 5.43
CA ARG A 353 -8.29 -15.61 5.01
C ARG A 353 -9.29 -16.53 5.70
N THR A 354 -8.94 -17.80 5.88
CA THR A 354 -9.80 -18.78 6.56
C THR A 354 -10.01 -18.43 8.03
N VAL A 355 -8.98 -17.95 8.72
CA VAL A 355 -9.05 -17.64 10.17
C VAL A 355 -9.59 -16.25 10.46
N LEU A 356 -9.22 -15.26 9.63
CA LEU A 356 -9.54 -13.85 9.89
C LEU A 356 -10.73 -13.35 9.06
N GLY A 357 -10.98 -13.91 7.88
CA GLY A 357 -12.00 -13.46 6.93
C GLY A 357 -11.43 -12.98 5.59
N ASP A 358 -12.33 -12.80 4.63
CA ASP A 358 -12.01 -12.49 3.22
C ASP A 358 -11.41 -11.10 2.97
N HIS A 359 -11.45 -10.21 3.97
CA HIS A 359 -10.82 -8.88 3.89
C HIS A 359 -9.29 -8.93 3.93
N VAL A 360 -8.70 -10.05 4.32
CA VAL A 360 -7.25 -10.23 4.28
C VAL A 360 -6.77 -10.31 2.84
N ASN A 361 -5.96 -9.32 2.47
CA ASN A 361 -5.30 -9.24 1.18
C ASN A 361 -3.80 -9.05 1.37
N GLN A 362 -3.01 -9.59 0.46
CA GLN A 362 -1.57 -9.38 0.41
C GLN A 362 -1.25 -7.89 0.17
N SER A 363 -0.41 -7.31 1.02
CA SER A 363 0.14 -5.96 0.89
C SER A 363 1.64 -5.93 0.58
N GLY A 364 2.32 -7.07 0.76
CA GLY A 364 3.74 -7.24 0.45
C GLY A 364 4.18 -8.69 0.63
N SER A 365 5.27 -9.07 -0.05
CA SER A 365 5.87 -10.40 0.09
C SER A 365 7.37 -10.34 -0.16
N LEU A 366 8.13 -11.10 0.62
CA LEU A 366 9.54 -11.41 0.37
C LEU A 366 9.74 -12.91 0.52
N VAL A 367 10.18 -13.56 -0.55
CA VAL A 367 10.42 -14.99 -0.63
C VAL A 367 11.89 -15.20 -1.00
N GLU A 368 12.70 -15.56 -0.01
CA GLU A 368 14.13 -15.85 -0.16
C GLU A 368 14.46 -17.22 0.45
N ALA A 369 15.67 -17.73 0.22
CA ALA A 369 16.05 -19.01 0.79
C ALA A 369 16.07 -18.95 2.32
N GLY A 370 15.33 -19.84 2.98
CA GLY A 370 15.26 -19.91 4.44
C GLY A 370 14.41 -18.84 5.13
N ARG A 371 13.82 -17.88 4.39
CA ARG A 371 12.94 -16.86 4.98
C ARG A 371 11.79 -16.47 4.06
N LEU A 372 10.61 -16.34 4.67
CA LEU A 372 9.40 -15.79 4.07
C LEU A 372 8.91 -14.62 4.93
N ARG A 373 8.66 -13.45 4.32
CA ARG A 373 7.85 -12.38 4.91
C ARG A 373 6.57 -12.23 4.10
N PHE A 374 5.44 -12.22 4.77
CA PHE A 374 4.14 -11.98 4.16
C PHE A 374 3.45 -10.83 4.90
N ASP A 375 3.25 -9.73 4.20
CA ASP A 375 2.58 -8.54 4.72
C ASP A 375 1.12 -8.58 4.23
N PHE A 376 0.17 -8.38 5.15
CA PHE A 376 -1.26 -8.50 4.83
C PHE A 376 -2.10 -7.43 5.53
N THR A 377 -3.28 -7.15 4.96
CA THR A 377 -4.22 -6.17 5.52
C THR A 377 -5.02 -6.77 6.68
N HIS A 378 -4.74 -6.30 7.89
CA HIS A 378 -5.54 -6.62 9.08
C HIS A 378 -5.46 -5.48 10.10
N HIS A 379 -6.55 -5.26 10.84
CA HIS A 379 -6.72 -4.08 11.69
C HIS A 379 -6.15 -4.25 13.10
N LEU A 380 -5.99 -5.49 13.54
CA LEU A 380 -5.40 -5.86 14.82
C LEU A 380 -4.15 -6.70 14.61
N SER A 381 -3.36 -6.82 15.68
CA SER A 381 -2.34 -7.87 15.74
C SER A 381 -3.03 -9.22 15.90
N LEU A 382 -2.49 -10.26 15.26
CA LEU A 382 -2.95 -11.63 15.48
C LEU A 382 -2.80 -12.00 16.96
N SER A 383 -3.90 -12.44 17.57
CA SER A 383 -3.88 -13.10 18.88
C SER A 383 -3.09 -14.42 18.82
N ASN A 384 -2.62 -14.92 19.96
CA ASN A 384 -1.88 -16.19 20.02
C ASN A 384 -2.71 -17.35 19.46
N GLU A 385 -4.01 -17.41 19.80
CA GLU A 385 -4.92 -18.43 19.29
C GLU A 385 -5.09 -18.38 17.76
N GLN A 386 -5.22 -17.17 17.19
CA GLN A 386 -5.28 -17.01 15.72
C GLN A 386 -3.97 -17.43 15.06
N ARG A 387 -2.81 -17.11 15.66
CA ARG A 387 -1.50 -17.55 15.14
C ARG A 387 -1.40 -19.07 15.10
N GLU A 388 -1.75 -19.74 16.19
CA GLU A 388 -1.74 -21.21 16.27
C GLU A 388 -2.70 -21.83 15.25
N LYS A 389 -3.91 -21.26 15.07
CA LYS A 389 -4.86 -21.72 14.06
C LYS A 389 -4.29 -21.61 12.64
N VAL A 390 -3.69 -20.47 12.30
CA VAL A 390 -3.06 -20.25 10.99
C VAL A 390 -1.92 -21.26 10.77
N GLU A 391 -1.03 -21.42 11.75
CA GLU A 391 0.09 -22.36 11.67
C GLU A 391 -0.39 -23.81 11.47
N ASN A 392 -1.40 -24.24 12.23
CA ASN A 392 -1.99 -25.57 12.11
C ASN A 392 -2.63 -25.82 10.74
N LEU A 393 -3.32 -24.82 10.18
CA LEU A 393 -3.92 -24.93 8.84
C LEU A 393 -2.84 -25.07 7.75
N VAL A 394 -1.78 -24.26 7.82
CA VAL A 394 -0.67 -24.36 6.86
C VAL A 394 0.00 -25.74 6.96
N ASN A 395 0.35 -26.18 8.17
CA ASN A 395 0.96 -27.49 8.38
C ASN A 395 0.07 -28.63 7.90
N LYS A 396 -1.23 -28.56 8.15
CA LYS A 396 -2.20 -29.56 7.65
C LYS A 396 -2.17 -29.67 6.12
N MET A 397 -2.11 -28.55 5.40
CA MET A 397 -2.03 -28.55 3.94
C MET A 397 -0.68 -29.08 3.43
N ILE A 398 0.42 -28.77 4.13
CA ILE A 398 1.73 -29.34 3.83
C ILE A 398 1.70 -30.87 3.97
N PHE A 399 1.15 -31.40 5.07
CA PHE A 399 1.03 -32.85 5.29
C PHE A 399 0.09 -33.54 4.31
N ALA A 400 -0.95 -32.84 3.85
CA ALA A 400 -1.88 -33.38 2.85
C ALA A 400 -1.23 -33.57 1.47
N ASN A 401 -0.13 -32.84 1.18
CA ASN A 401 0.68 -32.97 -0.03
C ASN A 401 -0.15 -32.99 -1.32
N HIS A 402 -1.07 -32.03 -1.46
CA HIS A 402 -1.88 -31.87 -2.66
C HIS A 402 -1.02 -31.46 -3.86
N ASP A 403 -1.42 -31.91 -5.06
CA ASP A 403 -0.82 -31.48 -6.32
C ASP A 403 -0.90 -29.96 -6.50
N VAL A 404 0.22 -29.33 -6.86
CA VAL A 404 0.26 -27.93 -7.30
C VAL A 404 0.29 -27.91 -8.82
N ARG A 405 -0.66 -27.22 -9.45
CA ARG A 405 -0.79 -27.13 -10.91
C ARG A 405 -0.90 -25.67 -11.35
N ALA A 406 -0.15 -25.31 -12.38
CA ALA A 406 -0.26 -24.03 -13.06
C ALA A 406 -0.93 -24.25 -14.42
N TYR A 407 -1.81 -23.32 -14.80
CA TYR A 407 -2.48 -23.35 -16.10
C TYR A 407 -2.38 -21.96 -16.74
N ILE A 408 -2.20 -21.95 -18.06
CA ILE A 408 -2.29 -20.72 -18.85
C ILE A 408 -3.75 -20.60 -19.29
N THR A 409 -4.38 -19.50 -18.94
CA THR A 409 -5.79 -19.22 -19.27
C THR A 409 -5.95 -17.78 -19.73
N THR A 410 -7.09 -17.49 -20.36
CA THR A 410 -7.52 -16.11 -20.61
C THR A 410 -7.70 -15.35 -19.30
N LEU A 411 -7.60 -14.02 -19.36
CA LEU A 411 -7.85 -13.15 -18.21
C LEU A 411 -9.32 -13.24 -17.76
N ASP A 412 -10.21 -13.50 -18.72
CA ASP A 412 -11.65 -13.69 -18.55
C ASP A 412 -12.02 -15.13 -18.18
#